data_AF-A0A1Q8JEA7-F1
#
_entry.id   AF-A0A1Q8JEA7-F1
#
_cell.length_a   1.000
_cell.length_b   1.000
_cell.length_c   1.000
_cell.angle_alpha   90.00
_cell.angle_beta   90.00
_cell.angle_gamma   90.00
#
_symmetry.space_group_name_H-M   'P 1'
#
loop_
_entity.id
_entity.type
_entity.pdbx_description
1 polymer ?
#
loop_
_entity_poly.entity_id
_entity_poly.type
_entity_poly.pdbx_seq_one_letter_code
_entity_poly.pdbx_strand_id
1 'polypeptide(L)'
;MQSQILDLRHSYQETDFAEIVGFTPPWVFDTALDEVEEIFNRQAKRRDIVVAQSDYTPRRYSNLDRDALAAGSTVVPELFDSRGLRSYLEQIVDETVLPVPYTPEEYIAARLHKAGDVHGWHWDDYTWALVWIFKIPDETVGGSVDFIERAPWDRENPQVDELVAKGPVVRRHPGVGNAYLLKADTALHRVAPLSEDAERMIVCYTFATESDLTRPVDHSSMEDLYPEAHERHFG
;
A
#
# COMPACT_ATOMS: atom_id res chain seq x y z
N MET A 1 -23.05 -9.03 6.64
CA MET A 1 -22.83 -8.20 5.45
C MET A 1 -23.27 -6.75 5.66
N GLN A 2 -24.56 -6.36 5.66
CA GLN A 2 -24.94 -4.93 5.84
C GLN A 2 -24.38 -4.27 7.12
N SER A 3 -24.40 -4.95 8.28
CA SER A 3 -23.79 -4.43 9.52
C SER A 3 -22.29 -4.18 9.38
N GLN A 4 -21.56 -5.11 8.75
CA GLN A 4 -20.10 -5.02 8.60
C GLN A 4 -19.68 -3.87 7.69
N ILE A 5 -20.43 -3.61 6.60
CA ILE A 5 -20.15 -2.47 5.71
C ILE A 5 -20.35 -1.15 6.45
N LEU A 6 -21.39 -1.06 7.30
CA LEU A 6 -21.62 0.14 8.09
C LEU A 6 -20.51 0.37 9.12
N ASP A 7 -20.03 -0.68 9.78
CA ASP A 7 -18.91 -0.60 10.73
C ASP A 7 -17.61 -0.16 10.02
N LEU A 8 -17.31 -0.72 8.84
CA LEU A 8 -16.15 -0.34 8.04
C LEU A 8 -16.24 1.11 7.55
N ARG A 9 -17.42 1.51 7.05
CA ARG A 9 -17.67 2.90 6.63
C ARG A 9 -17.49 3.87 7.79
N HIS A 10 -18.02 3.54 8.96
CA HIS A 10 -17.87 4.37 10.16
C HIS A 10 -16.40 4.51 10.54
N SER A 11 -15.65 3.41 10.62
CA SER A 11 -14.21 3.43 10.89
C SER A 11 -13.46 4.31 9.88
N TYR A 12 -13.76 4.14 8.59
CA TYR A 12 -13.12 4.91 7.53
C TYR A 12 -13.43 6.41 7.62
N GLN A 13 -14.69 6.79 7.85
CA GLN A 13 -15.10 8.19 7.99
C GLN A 13 -14.47 8.87 9.22
N GLU A 14 -14.24 8.11 10.30
CA GLU A 14 -13.61 8.62 11.51
C GLU A 14 -12.09 8.75 11.39
N THR A 15 -11.42 7.78 10.75
CA THR A 15 -9.96 7.61 10.87
C THR A 15 -9.21 7.54 9.54
N ASP A 16 -9.91 7.69 8.40
CA ASP A 16 -9.36 7.50 7.05
C ASP A 16 -8.72 6.09 6.85
N PHE A 17 -9.10 5.13 7.71
CA PHE A 17 -8.59 3.76 7.77
C PHE A 17 -9.73 2.76 8.04
N ALA A 18 -9.74 1.64 7.30
CA ALA A 18 -10.62 0.51 7.58
C ALA A 18 -9.90 -0.83 7.39
N GLU A 19 -9.99 -1.71 8.39
CA GLU A 19 -9.46 -3.07 8.30
C GLU A 19 -10.56 -4.06 7.89
N ILE A 20 -10.38 -4.69 6.74
CA ILE A 20 -11.26 -5.71 6.17
C ILE A 20 -10.73 -7.09 6.63
N VAL A 21 -11.37 -7.62 7.68
CA VAL A 21 -11.01 -8.92 8.25
C VAL A 21 -11.43 -10.06 7.31
N GLY A 22 -10.49 -10.96 7.00
CA GLY A 22 -10.72 -12.07 6.07
C GLY A 22 -11.07 -11.58 4.67
N PHE A 23 -10.16 -10.81 4.06
CA PHE A 23 -10.40 -10.07 2.83
C PHE A 23 -10.86 -10.96 1.66
N THR A 24 -10.34 -12.18 1.58
CA THR A 24 -10.72 -13.17 0.57
C THR A 24 -11.03 -14.53 1.21
N PRO A 25 -11.75 -15.42 0.51
CA PRO A 25 -11.86 -16.82 0.93
C PRO A 25 -10.49 -17.47 1.10
N PRO A 26 -10.30 -18.41 2.05
CA PRO A 26 -8.99 -19.01 2.32
C PRO A 26 -8.27 -19.56 1.08
N TRP A 27 -9.00 -20.21 0.17
CA TRP A 27 -8.40 -20.76 -1.06
C TRP A 27 -7.87 -19.68 -2.02
N VAL A 28 -8.47 -18.48 -2.05
CA VAL A 28 -7.96 -17.34 -2.83
C VAL A 28 -6.70 -16.80 -2.18
N PHE A 29 -6.71 -16.69 -0.85
CA PHE A 29 -5.53 -16.29 -0.08
C PHE A 29 -4.35 -17.23 -0.30
N ASP A 30 -4.56 -18.55 -0.13
CA ASP A 30 -3.53 -19.56 -0.29
C ASP A 30 -2.96 -19.55 -1.72
N THR A 31 -3.82 -19.45 -2.73
CA THR A 31 -3.39 -19.38 -4.14
C THR A 31 -2.54 -18.14 -4.40
N ALA A 32 -2.99 -16.96 -3.95
CA ALA A 32 -2.25 -15.72 -4.15
C ALA A 32 -0.93 -15.69 -3.37
N LEU A 33 -0.91 -16.27 -2.16
CA LEU A 33 0.30 -16.40 -1.36
C LEU A 33 1.34 -17.22 -2.12
N ASP A 34 0.96 -18.40 -2.61
CA ASP A 34 1.84 -19.29 -3.36
C ASP A 34 2.38 -18.60 -4.62
N GLU A 35 1.52 -17.96 -5.41
CA GLU A 35 1.91 -17.21 -6.62
C GLU A 35 2.91 -16.10 -6.28
N VAL A 36 2.57 -15.23 -5.32
CA VAL A 36 3.40 -14.07 -4.95
C VAL A 36 4.74 -14.52 -4.36
N GLU A 37 4.76 -15.56 -3.53
CA GLU A 37 6.00 -16.14 -3.01
C GLU A 37 6.90 -16.67 -4.12
N GLU A 38 6.34 -17.40 -5.08
CA GLU A 38 7.09 -17.93 -6.21
C GLU A 38 7.69 -16.81 -7.07
N ILE A 39 6.96 -15.72 -7.29
CA ILE A 39 7.46 -14.57 -8.05
C ILE A 39 8.57 -13.86 -7.26
N PHE A 40 8.42 -13.62 -5.95
CA PHE A 40 9.49 -13.04 -5.14
C PHE A 40 10.76 -13.88 -5.20
N ASN A 41 10.66 -15.20 -5.14
CA ASN A 41 11.84 -16.08 -5.20
C ASN A 41 12.59 -16.01 -6.54
N ARG A 42 11.92 -15.57 -7.61
CA ARG A 42 12.50 -15.51 -8.97
C ARG A 42 12.89 -14.11 -9.41
N GLN A 43 12.12 -13.10 -9.03
CA GLN A 43 12.12 -11.78 -9.66
C GLN A 43 12.23 -10.61 -8.68
N ALA A 44 12.30 -10.87 -7.37
CA ALA A 44 12.39 -9.81 -6.37
C ALA A 44 13.57 -8.87 -6.64
N LYS A 45 13.29 -7.58 -6.58
CA LYS A 45 14.32 -6.54 -6.59
C LYS A 45 14.48 -5.99 -5.19
N ARG A 46 15.72 -5.88 -4.73
CA ARG A 46 16.00 -5.22 -3.45
C ARG A 46 16.05 -3.71 -3.68
N ARG A 47 15.37 -2.96 -2.81
CA ARG A 47 15.49 -1.51 -2.68
C ARG A 47 16.21 -1.16 -1.38
N ASP A 48 17.14 -0.23 -1.50
CA ASP A 48 17.87 0.38 -0.39
C ASP A 48 18.21 1.82 -0.79
N ILE A 49 17.19 2.67 -0.75
CA ILE A 49 17.25 4.07 -1.22
C ILE A 49 16.60 5.01 -0.21
N VAL A 50 16.75 6.31 -0.43
CA VAL A 50 16.03 7.39 0.25
C VAL A 50 15.24 8.19 -0.78
N VAL A 51 14.07 8.69 -0.42
CA VAL A 51 13.17 9.40 -1.35
C VAL A 51 13.08 10.87 -0.96
N ALA A 52 13.48 11.77 -1.87
CA ALA A 52 13.60 13.20 -1.58
C ALA A 52 12.24 13.86 -1.28
N GLN A 53 11.17 13.45 -1.99
CA GLN A 53 9.80 13.96 -1.82
C GLN A 53 9.16 13.64 -0.45
N SER A 54 9.85 12.85 0.36
CA SER A 54 9.46 12.51 1.71
C SER A 54 10.61 12.74 2.69
N ASP A 55 11.30 13.89 2.60
CA ASP A 55 12.43 14.29 3.45
C ASP A 55 13.53 13.21 3.58
N TYR A 56 13.86 12.55 2.47
CA TYR A 56 14.88 11.50 2.41
C TYR A 56 14.60 10.32 3.34
N THR A 57 13.32 10.00 3.61
CA THR A 57 12.97 8.82 4.38
C THR A 57 13.38 7.53 3.63
N PRO A 58 13.80 6.48 4.36
CA PRO A 58 14.35 5.27 3.75
C PRO A 58 13.30 4.37 3.11
N ARG A 59 13.72 3.60 2.10
CA ARG A 59 12.99 2.50 1.48
C ARG A 59 13.92 1.29 1.44
N ARG A 60 13.69 0.36 2.37
CA ARG A 60 14.51 -0.84 2.57
C ARG A 60 13.61 -2.07 2.60
N TYR A 61 13.38 -2.66 1.44
CA TYR A 61 12.55 -3.85 1.26
C TYR A 61 12.84 -4.47 -0.10
N SER A 62 12.39 -5.70 -0.32
CA SER A 62 12.29 -6.25 -1.67
C SER A 62 10.92 -5.97 -2.26
N ASN A 63 10.84 -5.75 -3.57
CA ASN A 63 9.59 -5.48 -4.26
C ASN A 63 9.39 -6.36 -5.50
N LEU A 64 8.13 -6.47 -5.91
CA LEU A 64 7.70 -6.88 -7.25
C LEU A 64 6.93 -5.72 -7.87
N ASP A 65 7.23 -5.40 -9.11
CA ASP A 65 6.46 -4.41 -9.87
C ASP A 65 5.18 -5.03 -10.45
N ARG A 66 4.33 -4.16 -10.99
CA ARG A 66 3.05 -4.54 -11.59
C ARG A 66 3.19 -5.59 -12.67
N ASP A 67 4.19 -5.48 -13.55
CA ASP A 67 4.33 -6.39 -14.69
C ASP A 67 4.79 -7.78 -14.25
N ALA A 68 5.67 -7.89 -13.25
CA ALA A 68 6.05 -9.17 -12.66
C ALA A 68 4.85 -9.88 -12.04
N LEU A 69 3.97 -9.14 -11.36
CA LEU A 69 2.72 -9.67 -10.80
C LEU A 69 1.73 -10.08 -11.89
N ALA A 70 1.52 -9.24 -12.90
CA ALA A 70 0.63 -9.52 -14.02
C ALA A 70 1.05 -10.76 -14.83
N ALA A 71 2.36 -11.01 -14.94
CA ALA A 71 2.90 -12.16 -15.67
C ALA A 71 2.92 -13.44 -14.83
N GLY A 72 2.97 -13.33 -13.50
CA GLY A 72 3.22 -14.45 -12.59
C GLY A 72 2.06 -14.83 -11.66
N SER A 73 1.02 -14.00 -11.55
CA SER A 73 -0.13 -14.22 -10.67
C SER A 73 -1.42 -14.12 -11.47
N THR A 74 -2.35 -15.02 -11.19
CA THR A 74 -3.73 -14.94 -11.69
C THR A 74 -4.57 -14.10 -10.72
N VAL A 75 -4.38 -14.28 -9.42
CA VAL A 75 -5.27 -13.70 -8.40
C VAL A 75 -5.13 -12.19 -8.28
N VAL A 76 -3.89 -11.68 -8.25
CA VAL A 76 -3.63 -10.24 -8.05
C VAL A 76 -4.29 -9.36 -9.14
N PRO A 77 -4.03 -9.57 -10.45
CA PRO A 77 -4.68 -8.77 -11.48
C PRO A 77 -6.21 -8.96 -11.51
N GLU A 78 -6.72 -10.18 -11.30
CA GLU A 78 -8.17 -10.42 -11.31
C GLU A 78 -8.89 -9.71 -10.14
N LEU A 79 -8.26 -9.63 -8.97
CA LEU A 79 -8.79 -8.86 -7.85
C LEU A 79 -8.83 -7.37 -8.18
N PHE A 80 -7.78 -6.81 -8.78
CA PHE A 80 -7.75 -5.40 -9.18
C PHE A 80 -8.86 -5.06 -10.19
N ASP A 81 -9.05 -5.90 -11.20
CA ASP A 81 -10.06 -5.69 -12.24
C ASP A 81 -11.51 -5.93 -11.76
N SER A 82 -11.66 -6.61 -10.62
CA SER A 82 -12.95 -6.99 -10.06
C SER A 82 -13.85 -5.79 -9.80
N ARG A 83 -14.97 -5.72 -10.53
CA ARG A 83 -16.05 -4.77 -10.23
C ARG A 83 -16.68 -5.02 -8.87
N GLY A 84 -16.68 -6.27 -8.41
CA GLY A 84 -17.20 -6.63 -7.08
C GLY A 84 -16.35 -6.03 -5.97
N LEU A 85 -15.02 -6.08 -6.11
CA LEU A 85 -14.11 -5.43 -5.16
C LEU A 85 -14.30 -3.92 -5.17
N ARG A 86 -14.26 -3.27 -6.34
CA ARG A 86 -14.45 -1.81 -6.42
C ARG A 86 -15.78 -1.36 -5.82
N SER A 87 -16.88 -2.04 -6.14
CA SER A 87 -18.19 -1.70 -5.59
C SER A 87 -18.30 -1.97 -4.07
N TYR A 88 -17.51 -2.90 -3.55
CA TYR A 88 -17.36 -3.09 -2.10
C TYR A 88 -16.59 -1.94 -1.45
N LEU A 89 -15.50 -1.48 -2.07
CA LEU A 89 -14.74 -0.31 -1.60
C LEU A 89 -15.57 0.97 -1.65
N GLU A 90 -16.32 1.21 -2.73
CA GLU A 90 -17.26 2.34 -2.86
C GLU A 90 -18.24 2.40 -1.69
N GLN A 91 -18.71 1.24 -1.21
CA GLN A 91 -19.59 1.18 -0.05
C GLN A 91 -18.88 1.53 1.26
N ILE A 92 -17.57 1.30 1.38
CA ILE A 92 -16.78 1.68 2.56
C ILE A 92 -16.52 3.20 2.54
N VAL A 93 -16.05 3.73 1.41
CA VAL A 93 -15.60 5.13 1.31
C VAL A 93 -16.73 6.12 1.02
N ASP A 94 -17.89 5.63 0.57
CA ASP A 94 -19.05 6.42 0.14
C ASP A 94 -18.73 7.40 -1.02
N GLU A 95 -17.84 6.97 -1.90
CA GLU A 95 -17.36 7.69 -3.09
C GLU A 95 -17.03 6.69 -4.21
N THR A 96 -17.02 7.13 -5.48
CA THR A 96 -16.66 6.32 -6.63
C THR A 96 -15.19 5.88 -6.56
N VAL A 97 -14.92 4.58 -6.73
CA VAL A 97 -13.56 4.00 -6.69
C VAL A 97 -13.15 3.55 -8.09
N LEU A 98 -12.14 4.22 -8.64
CA LEU A 98 -11.67 4.01 -10.02
C LEU A 98 -10.31 3.33 -10.04
N PRO A 99 -10.00 2.54 -11.09
CA PRO A 99 -8.63 2.15 -11.36
C PRO A 99 -7.75 3.38 -11.56
N VAL A 100 -6.51 3.34 -11.08
CA VAL A 100 -5.53 4.38 -11.38
C VAL A 100 -5.22 4.42 -12.88
N PRO A 101 -5.00 5.61 -13.47
CA PRO A 101 -4.66 5.75 -14.89
C PRO A 101 -3.20 5.43 -15.19
N TYR A 102 -2.35 5.33 -14.17
CA TYR A 102 -0.92 5.04 -14.32
C TYR A 102 -0.64 3.56 -14.04
N THR A 103 -0.50 2.78 -15.12
CA THR A 103 -0.39 1.31 -15.09
C THR A 103 0.67 0.76 -14.13
N PRO A 104 1.89 1.33 -14.00
CA PRO A 104 2.91 0.82 -13.08
C PRO A 104 2.51 0.81 -11.61
N GLU A 105 1.46 1.55 -11.24
CA GLU A 105 1.04 1.78 -9.86
C GLU A 105 -0.30 1.09 -9.53
N GLU A 106 -0.91 0.36 -10.48
CA GLU A 106 -2.15 -0.41 -10.24
C GLU A 106 -2.02 -1.35 -9.05
N TYR A 107 -0.92 -2.09 -8.99
CA TYR A 107 -0.57 -2.95 -7.87
C TYR A 107 0.92 -3.28 -7.83
N ILE A 108 1.44 -3.40 -6.60
CA ILE A 108 2.83 -3.77 -6.31
C ILE A 108 2.86 -4.74 -5.13
N ALA A 109 3.93 -5.53 -5.01
CA ALA A 109 4.15 -6.34 -3.81
C ALA A 109 5.42 -5.89 -3.11
N ALA A 110 5.41 -5.88 -1.78
CA ALA A 110 6.56 -5.53 -0.96
C ALA A 110 6.83 -6.60 0.11
N ARG A 111 8.11 -6.87 0.34
CA ARG A 111 8.61 -7.83 1.33
C ARG A 111 9.73 -7.22 2.18
N LEU A 112 9.44 -6.95 3.44
CA LEU A 112 10.44 -6.67 4.47
C LEU A 112 10.87 -8.02 5.05
N HIS A 113 12.17 -8.29 5.12
CA HIS A 113 12.69 -9.60 5.52
C HIS A 113 14.03 -9.53 6.29
N LYS A 114 14.58 -8.32 6.52
CA LYS A 114 15.82 -8.12 7.26
C LYS A 114 15.64 -7.11 8.39
N ALA A 115 16.43 -7.25 9.45
CA ALA A 115 16.53 -6.23 10.49
C ALA A 115 16.83 -4.85 9.88
N GLY A 116 16.06 -3.85 10.28
CA GLY A 116 16.13 -2.48 9.77
C GLY A 116 15.37 -2.23 8.46
N ASP A 117 14.80 -3.26 7.82
CA ASP A 117 13.88 -3.06 6.70
C ASP A 117 12.71 -2.17 7.10
N VAL A 118 12.33 -1.27 6.21
CA VAL A 118 11.36 -0.20 6.49
C VAL A 118 10.75 0.31 5.19
N HIS A 119 9.47 0.66 5.23
CA HIS A 119 8.86 1.54 4.25
C HIS A 119 8.68 2.89 4.95
N GLY A 120 9.61 3.84 4.74
CA GLY A 120 9.65 5.11 5.48
C GLY A 120 8.40 5.98 5.31
N TRP A 121 8.32 7.06 6.08
CA TRP A 121 7.20 8.01 6.02
C TRP A 121 7.01 8.58 4.62
N HIS A 122 5.77 8.54 4.11
CA HIS A 122 5.36 9.11 2.82
C HIS A 122 3.86 9.29 2.72
N TRP A 123 3.46 9.87 1.59
CA TRP A 123 2.10 9.87 1.05
C TRP A 123 2.12 9.15 -0.30
N ASP A 124 0.96 8.71 -0.74
CA ASP A 124 0.79 8.10 -2.05
C ASP A 124 0.32 9.14 -3.08
N ASP A 125 0.67 8.90 -4.34
CA ASP A 125 0.29 9.77 -5.44
C ASP A 125 -1.21 9.76 -5.73
N TYR A 126 -1.93 8.72 -5.32
CA TYR A 126 -3.38 8.51 -5.52
C TYR A 126 -4.13 8.33 -4.19
N THR A 127 -5.45 8.55 -4.21
CA THR A 127 -6.24 8.64 -2.97
C THR A 127 -6.24 7.38 -2.13
N TRP A 128 -6.32 6.19 -2.71
CA TRP A 128 -6.53 4.97 -1.94
C TRP A 128 -5.47 3.90 -2.16
N ALA A 129 -4.96 3.39 -1.04
CA ALA A 129 -4.18 2.16 -0.98
C ALA A 129 -4.99 1.06 -0.27
N LEU A 130 -5.24 -0.04 -0.96
CA LEU A 130 -5.75 -1.28 -0.39
C LEU A 130 -4.60 -2.26 -0.22
N VAL A 131 -4.20 -2.53 1.03
CA VAL A 131 -3.02 -3.34 1.35
C VAL A 131 -3.43 -4.67 1.93
N TRP A 132 -3.15 -5.75 1.21
CA TRP A 132 -3.46 -7.12 1.60
C TRP A 132 -2.27 -7.80 2.27
N ILE A 133 -2.46 -8.33 3.48
CA ILE A 133 -1.40 -8.89 4.32
C ILE A 133 -1.26 -10.40 4.12
N PHE A 134 -0.13 -10.82 3.57
CA PHE A 134 0.23 -12.25 3.44
C PHE A 134 1.05 -12.76 4.61
N LYS A 135 1.98 -11.93 5.09
CA LYS A 135 2.83 -12.23 6.25
C LYS A 135 3.04 -10.95 7.04
N ILE A 136 3.06 -11.07 8.36
CA ILE A 136 3.41 -9.99 9.28
C ILE A 136 4.06 -10.62 10.51
N PRO A 137 5.17 -10.05 11.03
CA PRO A 137 5.77 -10.57 12.25
C PRO A 137 4.95 -10.13 13.47
N ASP A 138 5.34 -10.57 14.67
CA ASP A 138 4.76 -10.05 15.91
C ASP A 138 4.93 -8.52 15.99
N GLU A 139 3.94 -7.82 16.56
CA GLU A 139 3.96 -6.35 16.69
C GLU A 139 5.21 -5.83 17.40
N THR A 140 5.78 -6.60 18.33
CA THR A 140 7.01 -6.22 19.04
C THR A 140 8.26 -6.26 18.16
N VAL A 141 8.22 -6.99 17.04
CA VAL A 141 9.30 -7.07 16.04
C VAL A 141 9.22 -5.92 15.03
N GLY A 142 8.03 -5.39 14.76
CA GLY A 142 7.81 -4.28 13.82
C GLY A 142 6.77 -4.62 12.76
N GLY A 143 6.85 -3.99 11.59
CA GLY A 143 5.96 -4.28 10.46
C GLY A 143 4.53 -3.73 10.57
N SER A 144 4.16 -3.11 11.70
CA SER A 144 2.94 -2.32 11.84
C SER A 144 2.92 -1.15 10.86
N VAL A 145 1.72 -0.72 10.46
CA VAL A 145 1.55 0.56 9.78
C VAL A 145 1.38 1.66 10.83
N ASP A 146 2.20 2.71 10.72
CA ASP A 146 2.05 3.94 11.49
C ASP A 146 1.54 5.02 10.54
N PHE A 147 0.56 5.82 10.94
CA PHE A 147 0.05 6.92 10.13
C PHE A 147 -0.39 8.13 10.95
N ILE A 148 -0.41 9.28 10.29
CA ILE A 148 -1.00 10.54 10.77
C ILE A 148 -2.06 10.93 9.76
N GLU A 149 -3.30 10.95 10.24
CA GLU A 149 -4.47 11.28 9.43
C GLU A 149 -4.41 12.74 8.97
N ARG A 150 -4.84 12.99 7.73
CA ARG A 150 -5.03 14.34 7.16
C ARG A 150 -3.79 15.23 7.30
N ALA A 151 -2.62 14.62 7.17
CA ALA A 151 -1.35 15.32 7.13
C ALA A 151 -1.18 15.99 5.76
N PRO A 152 -0.95 17.31 5.70
CA PRO A 152 -0.78 18.01 4.43
C PRO A 152 0.49 17.55 3.72
N TRP A 153 0.45 17.42 2.39
CA TRP A 153 1.60 17.09 1.57
C TRP A 153 2.00 18.27 0.67
N ASP A 154 3.09 18.93 1.06
CA ASP A 154 3.81 19.90 0.21
C ASP A 154 5.04 19.18 -0.37
N ARG A 155 5.03 18.87 -1.67
CA ARG A 155 6.13 18.13 -2.31
C ARG A 155 7.45 18.90 -2.36
N GLU A 156 7.39 20.23 -2.32
CA GLU A 156 8.59 21.09 -2.32
C GLU A 156 9.19 21.22 -0.92
N ASN A 157 8.36 21.09 0.11
CA ASN A 157 8.75 21.17 1.51
C ASN A 157 7.91 20.22 2.40
N PRO A 158 8.22 18.90 2.39
CA PRO A 158 7.37 17.87 3.01
C PRO A 158 7.20 17.96 4.53
N GLN A 159 8.20 18.49 5.25
CA GLN A 159 8.16 18.70 6.71
C GLN A 159 7.78 17.45 7.52
N VAL A 160 8.18 16.27 7.07
CA VAL A 160 7.86 14.96 7.66
C VAL A 160 8.21 14.92 9.14
N ASP A 161 9.42 15.33 9.52
CA ASP A 161 9.87 15.29 10.92
C ASP A 161 9.01 16.19 11.83
N GLU A 162 8.59 17.36 11.33
CA GLU A 162 7.75 18.29 12.06
C GLU A 162 6.32 17.75 12.22
N LEU A 163 5.76 17.16 11.16
CA LEU A 163 4.45 16.52 11.19
C LEU A 163 4.44 15.34 12.16
N VAL A 164 5.48 14.50 12.12
CA VAL A 164 5.64 13.35 13.02
C VAL A 164 5.82 13.77 14.47
N ALA A 165 6.55 14.87 14.73
CA ALA A 165 6.74 15.39 16.08
C ALA A 165 5.45 15.98 16.69
N LYS A 166 4.53 16.49 15.85
CA LYS A 166 3.30 17.18 16.28
C LYS A 166 2.08 16.26 16.34
N GLY A 167 1.94 15.36 15.39
CA GLY A 167 0.72 14.58 15.21
C GLY A 167 0.58 13.45 16.23
N PRO A 168 -0.64 13.06 16.62
CA PRO A 168 -0.81 11.75 17.20
C PRO A 168 -0.50 10.71 16.11
N VAL A 169 0.57 9.94 16.30
CA VAL A 169 0.86 8.79 15.44
C VAL A 169 -0.07 7.65 15.81
N VAL A 170 -0.90 7.23 14.87
CA VAL A 170 -1.79 6.09 14.99
C VAL A 170 -1.05 4.84 14.50
N ARG A 171 -1.04 3.78 15.32
CA ARG A 171 -0.49 2.47 14.94
C ARG A 171 -1.61 1.47 14.70
N ARG A 172 -1.47 0.67 13.63
CA ARG A 172 -2.30 -0.50 13.36
C ARG A 172 -1.41 -1.69 12.97
N HIS A 173 -1.82 -2.88 13.37
CA HIS A 173 -1.11 -4.11 13.08
C HIS A 173 -2.10 -5.15 12.51
N PRO A 174 -2.52 -5.00 11.24
CA PRO A 174 -3.55 -5.85 10.65
C PRO A 174 -3.12 -7.31 10.55
N GLY A 175 -4.06 -8.22 10.79
CA GLY A 175 -3.78 -9.66 10.79
C GLY A 175 -3.46 -10.25 9.41
N VAL A 176 -2.81 -11.41 9.40
CA VAL A 176 -2.61 -12.21 8.17
C VAL A 176 -3.96 -12.55 7.54
N GLY A 177 -4.06 -12.38 6.21
CA GLY A 177 -5.28 -12.58 5.45
C GLY A 177 -6.23 -11.39 5.44
N ASN A 178 -6.02 -10.40 6.32
CA ASN A 178 -6.77 -9.15 6.30
C ASN A 178 -6.21 -8.21 5.24
N ALA A 179 -7.05 -7.28 4.78
CA ALA A 179 -6.62 -6.12 4.04
C ALA A 179 -6.96 -4.86 4.82
N TYR A 180 -6.24 -3.77 4.59
CA TYR A 180 -6.67 -2.46 5.07
C TYR A 180 -6.78 -1.47 3.92
N LEU A 181 -7.78 -0.60 3.98
CA LEU A 181 -7.97 0.52 3.09
C LEU A 181 -7.52 1.79 3.82
N LEU A 182 -6.61 2.54 3.21
CA LEU A 182 -6.09 3.81 3.71
C LEU A 182 -6.33 4.92 2.69
N LYS A 183 -6.71 6.11 3.16
CA LYS A 183 -6.70 7.34 2.36
C LYS A 183 -5.26 7.87 2.25
N ALA A 184 -4.47 7.27 1.37
CA ALA A 184 -3.01 7.35 1.38
C ALA A 184 -2.45 8.67 0.82
N ASP A 185 -3.24 9.42 0.03
CA ASP A 185 -2.86 10.75 -0.46
C ASP A 185 -2.76 11.82 0.63
N THR A 186 -3.46 11.60 1.74
CA THR A 186 -3.63 12.57 2.84
C THR A 186 -3.23 11.98 4.19
N ALA A 187 -2.91 10.69 4.26
CA ALA A 187 -2.31 10.07 5.42
C ALA A 187 -0.79 9.99 5.25
N LEU A 188 -0.04 10.73 6.07
CA LEU A 188 1.40 10.52 6.18
C LEU A 188 1.59 9.16 6.87
N HIS A 189 2.18 8.19 6.18
CA HIS A 189 2.21 6.82 6.67
C HIS A 189 3.55 6.12 6.41
N ARG A 190 3.83 5.10 7.22
CA ARG A 190 5.02 4.25 7.11
C ARG A 190 4.72 2.83 7.55
N VAL A 191 5.62 1.91 7.22
CA VAL A 191 5.74 0.61 7.87
C VAL A 191 6.87 0.67 8.89
N ALA A 192 6.57 0.37 10.15
CA ALA A 192 7.55 0.38 11.23
C ALA A 192 8.73 -0.56 10.94
N PRO A 193 9.98 -0.12 11.20
CA PRO A 193 11.16 -0.90 10.88
C PRO A 193 11.17 -2.23 11.64
N LEU A 194 11.72 -3.27 11.01
CA LEU A 194 11.95 -4.55 11.69
C LEU A 194 13.11 -4.43 12.68
N SER A 195 12.94 -4.93 13.90
CA SER A 195 14.00 -4.97 14.92
C SER A 195 14.95 -6.16 14.74
N GLU A 196 14.49 -7.22 14.08
CA GLU A 196 15.23 -8.43 13.74
C GLU A 196 14.81 -8.97 12.35
N ASP A 197 15.48 -10.01 11.87
CA ASP A 197 15.11 -10.68 10.62
C ASP A 197 13.75 -11.38 10.80
N ALA A 198 12.72 -10.86 10.14
CA ALA A 198 11.37 -11.39 10.16
C ALA A 198 10.62 -11.00 8.88
N GLU A 199 9.51 -11.65 8.55
CA GLU A 199 8.84 -11.41 7.27
C GLU A 199 7.56 -10.60 7.41
N ARG A 200 7.49 -9.49 6.67
CA ARG A 200 6.24 -8.82 6.31
C ARG A 200 6.11 -8.83 4.80
N MET A 201 5.02 -9.39 4.28
CA MET A 201 4.76 -9.48 2.85
C MET A 201 3.34 -9.04 2.54
N ILE A 202 3.22 -8.14 1.56
CA ILE A 202 1.94 -7.55 1.16
C ILE A 202 1.81 -7.46 -0.35
N VAL A 203 0.58 -7.33 -0.81
CA VAL A 203 0.24 -6.69 -2.09
C VAL A 203 -0.49 -5.38 -1.77
N CYS A 204 -0.10 -4.30 -2.42
CA CYS A 204 -0.79 -3.02 -2.39
C CYS A 204 -1.50 -2.83 -3.73
N TYR A 205 -2.79 -2.53 -3.70
CA TYR A 205 -3.58 -2.07 -4.85
C TYR A 205 -3.85 -0.59 -4.70
N THR A 206 -3.70 0.16 -5.79
CA THR A 206 -3.91 1.61 -5.78
C THR A 206 -5.19 1.95 -6.54
N PHE A 207 -6.03 2.78 -5.94
CA PHE A 207 -7.27 3.26 -6.57
C PHE A 207 -7.35 4.78 -6.54
N ALA A 208 -8.06 5.32 -7.51
CA ALA A 208 -8.22 6.74 -7.77
C ALA A 208 -9.65 7.21 -7.52
N THR A 209 -9.78 8.47 -7.13
CA THR A 209 -11.04 9.23 -7.22
C THR A 209 -11.26 9.77 -8.63
N GLU A 210 -12.43 10.33 -8.93
CA GLU A 210 -12.62 11.12 -10.16
C GLU A 210 -11.66 12.32 -10.23
N SER A 211 -11.35 12.94 -9.08
CA SER A 211 -10.47 14.10 -9.03
C SER A 211 -9.03 13.77 -9.41
N ASP A 212 -8.56 12.58 -9.03
CA ASP A 212 -7.23 12.07 -9.39
C ASP A 212 -7.03 11.95 -10.90
N LEU A 213 -8.09 11.67 -11.67
CA LEU A 213 -8.01 11.55 -13.12
C LEU A 213 -7.85 12.89 -13.84
N THR A 214 -8.16 13.99 -13.15
CA THR A 214 -8.19 15.33 -13.76
C THR A 214 -7.05 16.23 -13.30
N ARG A 215 -6.42 15.91 -12.16
CA ARG A 215 -5.24 16.63 -11.69
C ARG A 215 -3.97 16.10 -12.34
N PRO A 216 -2.96 16.95 -12.60
CA PRO A 216 -1.61 16.46 -12.88
C PRO A 216 -1.13 15.63 -11.68
N VAL A 217 -0.71 14.40 -11.94
CA VAL A 217 -0.05 13.54 -10.95
C VAL A 217 1.41 13.44 -11.34
N ASP A 218 2.29 13.74 -10.39
CA ASP A 218 3.73 13.61 -10.55
C ASP A 218 4.14 12.22 -10.06
N HIS A 219 4.57 11.37 -10.98
CA HIS A 219 4.95 9.97 -10.73
C HIS A 219 6.43 9.79 -10.38
N SER A 220 7.17 10.88 -10.16
CA SER A 220 8.61 10.79 -9.87
C SER A 220 8.95 9.94 -8.65
N SER A 221 8.04 9.84 -7.66
CA SER A 221 8.19 8.94 -6.51
C SER A 221 8.28 7.47 -6.95
N MET A 222 7.40 7.07 -7.87
CA MET A 222 7.34 5.76 -8.48
C MET A 222 8.48 5.56 -9.48
N GLU A 223 8.91 6.59 -10.18
CA GLU A 223 10.08 6.54 -11.07
C GLU A 223 11.36 6.26 -10.27
N ASP A 224 11.54 6.90 -9.12
CA ASP A 224 12.69 6.65 -8.24
C ASP A 224 12.68 5.22 -7.66
N LEU A 225 11.48 4.71 -7.31
CA LEU A 225 11.32 3.39 -6.69
C LEU A 225 11.29 2.24 -7.71
N TYR A 226 10.74 2.48 -8.89
CA TYR A 226 10.47 1.50 -9.93
C TYR A 226 10.79 2.06 -11.33
N PRO A 227 12.03 2.53 -11.56
CA PRO A 227 12.41 3.21 -12.80
C PRO A 227 12.17 2.32 -14.02
N GLU A 228 12.44 1.03 -13.87
CA GLU A 228 12.31 0.08 -14.96
C GLU A 228 10.84 -0.17 -15.34
N ALA A 229 9.91 -0.01 -14.40
CA ALA A 229 8.48 -0.12 -14.67
C ALA A 229 7.98 1.11 -15.42
N HIS A 230 8.38 2.32 -14.99
CA HIS A 230 8.06 3.54 -15.71
C HIS A 230 8.56 3.50 -17.17
N GLU A 231 9.84 3.17 -17.38
CA GLU A 231 10.45 3.11 -18.72
C GLU A 231 9.69 2.19 -19.69
N ARG A 232 9.15 1.05 -19.20
CA ARG A 232 8.42 0.10 -20.07
C ARG A 232 7.09 0.65 -20.60
N HIS A 233 6.44 1.54 -19.86
CA HIS A 233 5.11 2.05 -20.18
C HIS A 233 5.14 3.46 -20.79
N PHE A 234 6.19 4.25 -20.52
CA PHE A 234 6.24 5.67 -20.88
C PHE A 234 7.59 6.17 -21.42
N GLY A 235 8.63 5.31 -21.48
CA GLY A 235 9.96 5.64 -22.00
C GLY A 235 10.14 5.53 -23.51
#